data_AF-A0A349DYR6-F1
#
_entry.id   AF-A0A349DYR6-F1
#
_cell.length_a   1.000
_cell.length_b   1.000
_cell.length_c   1.000
_cell.angle_alpha   90.00
_cell.angle_beta   90.00
_cell.angle_gamma   90.00
#
_symmetry.space_group_name_H-M   'P 1'
#
loop_
_entity.id
_entity.type
_entity.pdbx_description
1 polymer ?
#
loop_
_entity_poly.entity_id
_entity_poly.type
_entity_poly.pdbx_seq_one_letter_code
_entity_poly.pdbx_strand_id
1 'polypeptide(L)'
;MITLVEKKMELGRLSYSDASYDEVEEELHDLEDAFVDKYGGYLETVFEGVHDKHCPDSDVLLPTAYLANKYLKTGQKKDGSFEYDVASYQEGVVVDSDDYDIARLVLIPNPTRIVLFAKDGKHREDVWAGK
;
A
#
# COMPACT_ATOMS: atom_id res chain seq x y z
N MET A 1 -9.10 6.30 -0.03
CA MET A 1 -7.90 5.50 0.34
C MET A 1 -7.88 5.11 1.82
N ILE A 2 -8.10 6.01 2.80
CA ILE A 2 -8.18 5.61 4.23
C ILE A 2 -9.23 4.51 4.45
N THR A 3 -10.47 4.72 3.99
CA THR A 3 -11.55 3.71 4.10
C THR A 3 -11.15 2.36 3.47
N LEU A 4 -10.51 2.39 2.29
CA LEU A 4 -10.02 1.20 1.61
C LEU A 4 -9.01 0.42 2.48
N VAL A 5 -8.01 1.08 3.05
CA VAL A 5 -7.04 0.37 3.91
C VAL A 5 -7.66 -0.12 5.21
N GLU A 6 -8.65 0.60 5.76
CA GLU A 6 -9.34 0.18 6.97
C GLU A 6 -10.19 -1.06 6.73
N LYS A 7 -10.86 -1.14 5.57
CA LYS A 7 -11.60 -2.32 5.11
C LYS A 7 -10.67 -3.50 4.84
N LYS A 8 -9.53 -3.28 4.18
CA LYS A 8 -8.51 -4.33 3.97
C LYS A 8 -7.99 -4.91 5.29
N MET A 9 -7.72 -4.04 6.28
CA MET A 9 -7.33 -4.47 7.62
C MET A 9 -8.46 -5.17 8.38
N GLU A 10 -9.72 -4.82 8.13
CA GLU A 10 -10.89 -5.51 8.68
C GLU A 10 -10.99 -6.93 8.17
N LEU A 11 -10.97 -7.12 6.84
CA LEU A 11 -10.98 -8.44 6.23
C LEU A 11 -9.83 -9.32 6.75
N GLY A 12 -8.63 -8.75 6.87
CA GLY A 12 -7.44 -9.46 7.38
C GLY A 12 -7.52 -9.89 8.86
N ARG A 13 -8.52 -9.44 9.62
CA ARG A 13 -8.79 -9.91 11.00
C ARG A 13 -9.84 -11.03 11.06
N LEU A 14 -10.60 -11.24 10.00
CA LEU A 14 -11.63 -12.26 9.92
C LEU A 14 -11.02 -13.60 9.51
N SER A 15 -11.59 -14.69 10.04
CA SER A 15 -11.37 -16.01 9.47
C SER A 15 -12.30 -16.22 8.28
N TYR A 16 -11.92 -17.06 7.32
CA TYR A 16 -12.80 -17.47 6.22
C TYR A 16 -14.16 -18.05 6.64
N SER A 17 -14.28 -18.59 7.86
CA SER A 17 -15.54 -19.11 8.38
C SER A 17 -16.39 -18.05 9.12
N ASP A 18 -15.93 -16.81 9.19
CA ASP A 18 -16.69 -15.73 9.82
C ASP A 18 -17.91 -15.42 8.95
N ALA A 19 -19.08 -15.23 9.57
CA ALA A 19 -20.32 -14.99 8.85
C ALA A 19 -20.32 -13.68 8.05
N SER A 20 -19.44 -12.74 8.39
CA SER A 20 -19.28 -11.46 7.70
C SER A 20 -18.17 -11.44 6.65
N TYR A 21 -17.41 -12.53 6.48
CA TYR A 21 -16.24 -12.56 5.59
C TYR A 21 -16.60 -12.16 4.15
N ASP A 22 -17.60 -12.81 3.57
CA ASP A 22 -18.02 -12.59 2.18
C ASP A 22 -18.49 -11.13 1.95
N GLU A 23 -19.25 -10.56 2.89
CA GLU A 23 -19.75 -9.17 2.82
C GLU A 23 -18.59 -8.16 2.87
N VAL A 24 -17.63 -8.39 3.77
CA VAL A 24 -16.46 -7.51 3.93
C VAL A 24 -15.51 -7.63 2.73
N GLU A 25 -15.38 -8.82 2.13
CA GLU A 25 -14.59 -9.05 0.91
C GLU A 25 -15.23 -8.35 -0.30
N GLU A 26 -16.55 -8.46 -0.47
CA GLU A 26 -17.28 -7.77 -1.55
C GLU A 26 -17.14 -6.24 -1.44
N GLU A 27 -17.33 -5.69 -0.23
CA GLU A 27 -17.14 -4.25 0.00
C GLU A 27 -15.69 -3.81 -0.25
N LEU A 28 -14.71 -4.67 0.07
CA LEU A 28 -13.31 -4.40 -0.23
C LEU A 28 -13.08 -4.32 -1.75
N HIS A 29 -13.58 -5.29 -2.51
CA HIS A 29 -13.44 -5.29 -3.97
C HIS A 29 -14.09 -4.05 -4.60
N ASP A 30 -15.29 -3.66 -4.16
CA ASP A 30 -15.96 -2.43 -4.63
C ASP A 30 -15.10 -1.18 -4.37
N LEU A 31 -14.45 -1.10 -3.20
CA LEU A 31 -13.56 0.01 -2.85
C LEU A 31 -12.26 -0.03 -3.66
N GLU A 32 -11.73 -1.21 -3.97
CA GLU A 32 -10.54 -1.41 -4.81
C GLU A 32 -10.81 -1.00 -6.24
N ASP A 33 -11.92 -1.46 -6.84
CA ASP A 33 -12.33 -1.11 -8.20
C ASP A 33 -12.56 0.41 -8.32
N ALA A 34 -13.31 1.01 -7.38
CA ALA A 34 -13.52 2.45 -7.37
C ALA A 34 -12.21 3.25 -7.20
N PHE A 35 -11.21 2.69 -6.50
CA PHE A 35 -9.89 3.30 -6.36
C PHE A 35 -9.07 3.21 -7.65
N VAL A 36 -9.06 2.05 -8.30
CA VAL A 36 -8.37 1.84 -9.58
C VAL A 36 -9.02 2.66 -10.69
N ASP A 37 -10.34 2.70 -10.78
CA ASP A 37 -11.05 3.51 -11.78
C ASP A 37 -10.73 5.00 -11.65
N LYS A 38 -10.62 5.49 -10.41
CA LYS A 38 -10.42 6.92 -10.14
C LYS A 38 -8.96 7.35 -10.21
N TYR A 39 -8.04 6.50 -9.75
CA TYR A 39 -6.64 6.86 -9.53
C TYR A 39 -5.64 5.96 -10.26
N GLY A 40 -6.10 4.87 -10.88
CA GLY A 40 -5.29 3.83 -11.51
C GLY A 40 -4.25 4.40 -12.47
N GLY A 41 -4.69 5.09 -13.52
CA GLY A 41 -3.77 5.64 -14.52
C GLY A 41 -2.79 6.69 -13.96
N TYR A 42 -3.19 7.49 -12.96
CA TYR A 42 -2.26 8.42 -12.31
C TYR A 42 -1.20 7.68 -11.49
N LEU A 43 -1.62 6.69 -10.71
CA LEU A 43 -0.72 5.92 -9.85
C LEU A 43 0.17 4.98 -10.66
N GLU A 44 -0.31 4.46 -11.79
CA GLU A 44 0.49 3.71 -12.76
C GLU A 44 1.69 4.54 -13.21
N THR A 45 1.48 5.77 -13.71
CA THR A 45 2.59 6.68 -14.07
C THR A 45 3.52 7.00 -12.90
N VAL A 46 2.97 7.10 -11.68
CA VAL A 46 3.80 7.30 -10.47
C VAL A 46 4.66 6.07 -10.18
N PHE A 47 4.08 4.87 -10.24
CA PHE A 47 4.80 3.62 -10.00
C PHE A 47 5.80 3.31 -11.10
N GLU A 48 5.51 3.59 -12.36
CA GLU A 48 6.48 3.53 -13.47
C GLU A 48 7.71 4.39 -13.14
N GLY A 49 7.52 5.65 -12.74
CA GLY A 49 8.65 6.52 -12.38
C GLY A 49 9.43 6.07 -11.14
N VAL A 50 8.76 5.41 -10.18
CA VAL A 50 9.44 4.80 -9.03
C VAL A 50 10.22 3.55 -9.45
N HIS A 51 9.62 2.69 -10.28
CA HIS A 51 10.24 1.46 -10.78
C HIS A 51 11.45 1.77 -11.65
N ASP A 52 11.33 2.65 -12.65
CA ASP A 52 12.42 3.09 -13.52
C ASP A 52 13.67 3.54 -12.74
N LYS A 53 13.46 4.14 -11.57
CA LYS A 53 14.53 4.68 -10.74
C LYS A 53 15.12 3.67 -9.76
N HIS A 54 14.31 2.79 -9.18
CA HIS A 54 14.70 2.00 -8.01
C HIS A 54 14.70 0.48 -8.24
N CYS A 55 13.96 0.00 -9.24
CA CYS A 55 13.76 -1.42 -9.54
C CYS A 55 13.27 -1.62 -11.00
N PRO A 56 14.05 -1.22 -12.02
CA PRO A 56 13.60 -1.16 -13.41
C PRO A 56 13.30 -2.54 -14.01
N ASP A 57 13.86 -3.62 -13.44
CA ASP A 57 13.62 -4.99 -13.89
C ASP A 57 12.33 -5.61 -13.29
N SER A 58 11.66 -4.91 -12.37
CA SER A 58 10.42 -5.38 -11.74
C SER A 58 9.17 -4.82 -12.43
N ASP A 59 8.20 -5.69 -12.73
CA ASP A 59 6.92 -5.29 -13.33
C ASP A 59 6.14 -4.33 -12.43
N VAL A 60 5.52 -3.31 -13.02
CA VAL A 60 4.56 -2.43 -12.35
C VAL A 60 3.22 -3.16 -12.22
N LEU A 61 2.69 -3.23 -11.00
CA LEU A 61 1.40 -3.89 -10.71
C LEU A 61 0.27 -2.86 -10.56
N LEU A 62 -0.95 -3.36 -10.37
CA LEU A 62 -2.08 -2.51 -10.01
C LEU A 62 -1.82 -1.77 -8.68
N PRO A 63 -2.25 -0.51 -8.52
CA PRO A 63 -1.98 0.27 -7.32
C PRO A 63 -2.45 -0.38 -6.00
N THR A 64 -3.52 -1.18 -6.04
CA THR A 64 -4.05 -1.92 -4.88
C THR A 64 -3.11 -3.00 -4.37
N ALA A 65 -2.24 -3.57 -5.24
CA ALA A 65 -1.23 -4.55 -4.87
C ALA A 65 -0.18 -3.98 -3.90
N TYR A 66 0.08 -2.67 -3.99
CA TYR A 66 1.04 -1.98 -3.12
C TYR A 66 0.45 -1.59 -1.76
N LEU A 67 -0.84 -1.83 -1.51
CA LEU A 67 -1.43 -1.62 -0.18
C LEU A 67 -1.00 -2.73 0.78
N ALA A 68 -0.50 -2.35 1.96
CA ALA A 68 -0.18 -3.30 3.04
C ALA A 68 -1.43 -4.00 3.56
N ASN A 69 -1.25 -5.20 4.13
CA ASN A 69 -2.29 -5.89 4.86
C ASN A 69 -2.45 -5.33 6.28
N LYS A 70 -1.38 -4.72 6.82
CA LYS A 70 -1.35 -4.19 8.19
C LYS A 70 -0.72 -2.80 8.24
N TYR A 71 -1.51 -1.84 8.71
CA TYR A 71 -1.06 -0.49 9.02
C TYR A 71 -1.15 -0.21 10.52
N LEU A 72 -0.33 0.74 10.99
CA LEU A 72 -0.36 1.32 12.32
C LEU A 72 -0.98 2.71 12.23
N LYS A 73 -1.90 3.03 13.14
CA LYS A 73 -2.35 4.42 13.35
C LYS A 73 -1.27 5.14 14.17
N THR A 74 -0.59 6.10 13.56
CA THR A 74 0.55 6.81 14.16
C THR A 74 0.18 8.16 14.75
N GLY A 75 -0.98 8.69 14.39
CA GLY A 75 -1.47 9.98 14.84
C GLY A 75 -2.87 10.27 14.32
N GLN A 76 -3.42 11.41 14.74
CA GLN A 76 -4.67 11.93 14.24
C GLN A 76 -4.49 13.41 13.89
N LYS A 77 -4.87 13.79 12.67
CA LYS A 77 -4.84 15.17 12.20
C LYS A 77 -5.98 15.97 12.84
N LYS A 78 -5.87 17.30 12.76
CA LYS A 78 -6.88 18.22 13.29
C LYS A 78 -8.27 18.07 12.65
N ASP A 79 -8.33 17.54 11.42
CA ASP A 79 -9.57 17.26 10.71
C ASP A 79 -10.23 15.92 11.12
N GLY A 80 -9.62 15.18 12.06
CA GLY A 80 -10.10 13.90 12.55
C GLY A 80 -9.57 12.69 11.76
N SER A 81 -8.88 12.88 10.63
CA SER A 81 -8.31 11.77 9.85
C SER A 81 -7.10 11.16 10.57
N PHE A 82 -6.97 9.84 10.51
CA PHE A 82 -5.81 9.13 11.08
C PHE A 82 -4.62 9.18 10.13
N GLU A 83 -3.42 9.29 10.70
CA GLU A 83 -2.16 9.07 10.01
C GLU A 83 -1.75 7.62 10.11
N TYR A 84 -1.12 7.11 9.06
CA TYR A 84 -0.75 5.71 8.95
C TYR A 84 0.73 5.53 8.64
N ASP A 85 1.24 4.42 9.14
CA ASP A 85 2.51 3.82 8.72
C ASP A 85 2.34 2.29 8.61
N VAL A 86 3.32 1.60 8.05
CA VAL A 86 3.26 0.13 7.91
C VAL A 86 3.64 -0.56 9.21
N ALA A 87 3.00 -1.70 9.50
CA ALA A 87 3.30 -2.47 10.71
C ALA A 87 4.61 -3.26 10.62
N SER A 88 5.07 -3.56 9.40
CA SER A 88 6.29 -4.34 9.15
C SER A 88 6.90 -3.93 7.81
N TYR A 89 8.23 -4.02 7.70
CA TYR A 89 8.95 -3.86 6.44
C TYR A 89 8.69 -5.00 5.44
N GLN A 90 7.99 -6.06 5.86
CA GLN A 90 7.62 -7.21 5.03
C GLN A 90 6.28 -7.04 4.29
N GLU A 91 5.64 -5.88 4.40
CA GLU A 91 4.38 -5.58 3.70
C GLU A 91 4.63 -5.11 2.26
N GLY A 92 3.58 -5.10 1.43
CA GLY A 92 3.60 -4.60 0.04
C GLY A 92 4.27 -5.52 -0.98
N VAL A 93 4.62 -4.94 -2.13
CA VAL A 93 5.10 -5.67 -3.31
C VAL A 93 6.60 -5.89 -3.21
N VAL A 94 7.06 -7.12 -3.44
CA VAL A 94 8.48 -7.44 -3.54
C VAL A 94 9.01 -6.99 -4.90
N VAL A 95 10.14 -6.31 -4.90
CA VAL A 95 10.84 -5.84 -6.10
C VAL A 95 12.32 -6.21 -6.03
N ASP A 96 12.93 -6.35 -7.20
CA ASP A 96 14.38 -6.46 -7.36
C ASP A 96 14.96 -5.05 -7.57
N SER A 97 15.66 -4.56 -6.56
CA SER A 97 16.17 -3.19 -6.46
C SER A 97 17.67 -3.14 -6.72
N ASP A 98 18.08 -2.17 -7.53
CA ASP A 98 19.48 -1.97 -7.92
C ASP A 98 20.41 -1.76 -6.71
N ASP A 99 19.94 -1.05 -5.68
CA ASP A 99 20.75 -0.67 -4.51
C ASP A 99 20.69 -1.70 -3.38
N TYR A 100 19.62 -2.49 -3.30
CA TYR A 100 19.31 -3.31 -2.12
C TYR A 100 19.05 -4.78 -2.43
N ASP A 101 19.20 -5.21 -3.69
CA ASP A 101 18.81 -6.55 -4.17
C ASP A 101 17.32 -6.73 -3.87
N ILE A 102 16.89 -7.61 -2.97
CA ILE A 102 15.46 -7.72 -2.65
C ILE A 102 14.97 -6.53 -1.79
N ALA A 103 13.95 -5.82 -2.27
CA ALA A 103 13.27 -4.74 -1.55
C ALA A 103 11.74 -4.88 -1.62
N ARG A 104 11.02 -4.00 -0.93
CA ARG A 104 9.56 -3.92 -0.96
C ARG A 104 9.07 -2.49 -1.15
N LEU A 105 8.05 -2.32 -1.99
CA LEU A 105 7.34 -1.05 -2.17
C LEU A 105 5.95 -1.11 -1.53
N VAL A 106 5.61 -0.07 -0.78
CA VAL A 106 4.31 0.04 -0.08
C VAL A 106 3.70 1.42 -0.28
N LEU A 107 2.41 1.45 -0.64
CA LEU A 107 1.59 2.67 -0.67
C LEU A 107 0.96 2.91 0.71
N ILE A 108 1.21 4.08 1.30
CA ILE A 108 0.70 4.48 2.61
C ILE A 108 -0.34 5.59 2.44
N PRO A 109 -1.51 5.54 3.13
CA PRO A 109 -2.67 6.32 2.74
C PRO A 109 -2.76 7.75 3.26
N ASN A 110 -2.09 8.08 4.38
CA ASN A 110 -2.18 9.41 4.98
C ASN A 110 -0.96 9.70 5.90
N PRO A 111 -0.09 10.68 5.57
CA PRO A 111 0.00 11.31 4.25
C PRO A 111 0.30 10.29 3.15
N THR A 112 -0.26 10.52 1.97
CA THR A 112 -0.11 9.63 0.80
C THR A 112 1.34 9.58 0.35
N ARG A 113 1.96 8.40 0.36
CA ARG A 113 3.37 8.22 -0.05
C ARG A 113 3.67 6.78 -0.43
N ILE A 114 4.69 6.58 -1.25
CA ILE A 114 5.25 5.26 -1.56
C ILE A 114 6.57 5.14 -0.81
N VAL A 115 6.74 4.04 -0.09
CA VAL A 115 7.91 3.77 0.74
C VAL A 115 8.61 2.52 0.26
N LEU A 116 9.93 2.60 0.10
CA LEU A 116 10.81 1.48 -0.17
C LEU A 116 11.39 0.96 1.14
N PHE A 117 11.37 -0.36 1.31
CA PHE A 117 12.02 -1.08 2.41
C PHE A 117 13.02 -2.08 1.86
N ALA A 118 14.28 -2.03 2.31
CA ALA A 118 15.22 -3.11 2.01
C ALA A 118 14.84 -4.40 2.78
N LYS A 119 15.27 -5.57 2.27
CA LYS A 119 14.95 -6.88 2.88
C LYS A 119 15.29 -7.04 4.36
N ASP A 120 16.25 -6.29 4.88
CA ASP A 120 16.68 -6.35 6.29
C ASP A 120 15.95 -5.36 7.20
N GLY A 121 15.06 -4.53 6.65
CA GLY A 121 14.31 -3.50 7.36
C GLY A 121 15.15 -2.34 7.89
N LYS A 122 16.46 -2.30 7.61
CA LYS A 122 17.35 -1.22 8.09
C LYS A 122 17.31 0.01 7.20
N HIS A 123 16.96 -0.16 5.93
CA HIS A 123 16.75 0.93 5.00
C HIS A 123 15.26 1.14 4.74
N ARG A 124 14.84 2.39 4.88
CA ARG A 124 13.49 2.87 4.63
C ARG A 124 13.60 4.25 3.98
N GLU A 125 13.01 4.42 2.81
CA GLU A 125 12.99 5.69 2.08
C GLU A 125 11.59 5.99 1.55
N ASP A 126 11.13 7.23 1.73
CA ASP A 126 9.95 7.75 1.04
C ASP A 126 10.35 8.11 -0.39
N VAL A 127 10.16 7.17 -1.32
CA VAL A 127 10.57 7.32 -2.73
C VAL A 127 9.62 8.19 -3.55
N TRP A 128 8.40 8.40 -3.05
CA TRP A 128 7.44 9.35 -3.60
C TRP A 128 6.48 9.86 -2.53
N ALA A 129 6.08 11.13 -2.62
CA ALA A 129 5.06 11.73 -1.77
C ALA A 129 3.95 12.37 -2.61
N GLY A 130 2.70 12.01 -2.29
CA GLY A 130 1.51 12.60 -2.88
C GLY A 130 1.33 14.04 -2.43
N LYS A 131 0.89 14.89 -3.36
CA LYS A 131 0.55 16.29 -3.09
C LYS A 131 -0.93 16.44 -2.77
#